data_AF-A0A814X0M6-F1
#
_entry.id   AF-A0A814X0M6-F1
#
_cell.length_a   1.000
_cell.length_b   1.000
_cell.length_c   1.000
_cell.angle_alpha   90.00
_cell.angle_beta   90.00
_cell.angle_gamma   90.00
#
_symmetry.space_group_name_H-M   'P 1'
#
loop_
_entity.id
_entity.type
_entity.pdbx_description
1 polymer ?
#
loop_
_entity_poly.entity_id
_entity_poly.type
_entity_poly.pdbx_seq_one_letter_code
_entity_poly.pdbx_strand_id
1 'polypeptide(L)'
;MQKLCKHCTYQIEEETSVADVLVPPVITWQHIWPYTERQDALANSYFRCLPNEILIQIFRILSVHDLGNVALVCRTFKMVTDQNEVWSKKYTPVSS
;
A
#
# COMPACT_ATOMS: atom_id res chain seq x y z
N MET A 1 5.47 4.82 23.12
CA MET A 1 6.82 4.96 22.52
C MET A 1 6.78 4.39 21.10
N GLN A 2 6.47 5.21 20.10
CA GLN A 2 6.45 4.79 18.69
C GLN A 2 7.80 5.16 18.06
N LYS A 3 8.56 4.15 17.64
CA LYS A 3 9.78 4.35 16.85
C LYS A 3 9.32 4.68 15.43
N LEU A 4 9.29 5.97 15.08
CA LEU A 4 9.14 6.40 13.69
C LEU A 4 10.30 5.85 12.86
N CYS A 5 9.95 5.21 11.74
CA CYS A 5 10.90 4.79 10.71
C CYS A 5 11.60 6.04 10.14
N LYS A 6 12.94 6.07 10.20
CA LYS A 6 13.76 7.26 9.95
C LYS A 6 13.95 7.63 8.46
N HIS A 7 13.15 7.10 7.54
CA HIS A 7 13.43 7.17 6.10
C HIS A 7 12.28 7.67 5.21
N CYS A 8 11.26 8.34 5.77
CA CYS A 8 10.36 9.15 4.93
C CYS A 8 11.12 10.41 4.48
N THR A 9 11.51 10.47 3.22
CA THR A 9 12.01 11.69 2.58
C THR A 9 10.89 12.32 1.75
N TYR A 10 10.67 13.62 1.96
CA TYR A 10 9.59 14.41 1.36
C TYR A 10 10.11 15.10 0.09
N GLN A 11 9.30 15.18 -0.96
CA GLN A 11 9.56 16.10 -2.08
C GLN A 11 8.39 17.09 -2.18
N ILE A 12 8.73 18.37 -2.16
CA ILE A 12 7.83 19.48 -2.45
C ILE A 12 8.14 19.88 -3.89
N GLU A 13 7.19 19.72 -4.80
CA GLU A 13 7.32 20.24 -6.16
C GLU A 13 6.92 21.72 -6.14
N GLU A 14 7.90 22.61 -6.26
CA GLU A 14 7.71 24.06 -6.30
C GLU A 14 7.59 24.50 -7.75
N GLU A 15 6.38 24.46 -8.32
CA GLU A 15 6.12 25.08 -9.63
C GLU A 15 5.84 26.58 -9.43
N THR A 16 6.86 27.40 -9.68
CA THR A 16 6.73 28.85 -9.73
C THR A 16 6.30 29.27 -11.14
N SER A 17 5.08 29.83 -11.30
CA SER A 17 4.81 30.89 -12.30
C SER A 17 3.33 31.31 -12.35
N VAL A 18 3.06 32.44 -11.68
CA VAL A 18 2.14 33.54 -12.01
C VAL A 18 0.61 33.30 -12.04
N ALA A 19 -0.07 34.17 -11.26
CA ALA A 19 -1.49 34.55 -11.22
C ALA A 19 -2.34 33.93 -10.09
N ASP A 20 -2.90 34.83 -9.28
CA ASP A 20 -3.81 34.63 -8.14
C ASP A 20 -5.01 33.71 -8.45
N VAL A 21 -4.83 32.41 -8.27
CA VAL A 21 -5.93 31.50 -7.94
C VAL A 21 -5.49 30.72 -6.72
N LEU A 22 -6.13 30.99 -5.57
CA LEU A 22 -6.05 30.19 -4.36
C LEU A 22 -6.67 28.80 -4.62
N VAL A 23 -6.08 28.00 -5.51
CA VAL A 23 -6.37 26.57 -5.57
C VAL A 23 -5.62 25.98 -4.39
N PRO A 24 -6.31 25.43 -3.38
CA PRO A 24 -5.61 24.73 -2.32
C PRO A 24 -4.81 23.59 -2.97
N PRO A 25 -3.53 23.41 -2.61
CA PRO A 25 -2.74 22.35 -3.20
C PRO A 25 -3.49 21.02 -3.02
N VAL A 26 -3.68 20.31 -4.12
CA VAL A 26 -4.29 18.98 -4.08
C VAL A 26 -3.26 18.05 -3.44
N ILE A 27 -3.39 17.85 -2.13
CA ILE A 27 -2.53 16.93 -1.38
C ILE A 27 -2.92 15.51 -1.82
N THR A 28 -2.15 14.94 -2.75
CA THR A 28 -2.27 13.53 -3.11
C THR A 28 -1.27 12.72 -2.28
N TRP A 29 -1.79 11.81 -1.46
CA TRP A 29 -0.95 10.90 -0.67
C TRP A 29 -0.47 9.77 -1.58
N GLN A 30 0.74 9.93 -2.14
CA GLN A 30 1.41 8.85 -2.86
C GLN A 30 2.42 8.16 -1.95
N HIS A 31 2.19 6.87 -1.69
CA HIS A 31 3.19 6.05 -1.00
C HIS A 31 4.30 5.68 -1.99
N ILE A 32 5.45 6.35 -1.88
CA ILE A 32 6.61 6.10 -2.73
C ILE A 32 7.49 5.04 -2.07
N TRP A 33 7.45 3.82 -2.61
CA TRP A 33 8.42 2.78 -2.25
C TRP A 33 9.79 3.13 -2.88
N PRO A 34 10.84 3.41 -2.07
CA PRO A 34 12.17 3.71 -2.61
C PRO A 34 12.66 2.54 -3.48
N TYR A 35 13.34 2.87 -4.58
CA TYR A 35 13.66 1.92 -5.65
C TYR A 35 14.42 0.68 -5.17
N THR A 36 15.28 0.87 -4.16
CA THR A 36 16.09 -0.18 -3.53
C THR A 36 15.29 -1.17 -2.69
N GLU A 37 14.14 -0.79 -2.14
CA GLU A 37 13.29 -1.68 -1.33
C GLU A 37 12.23 -2.42 -2.18
N ARG A 38 12.19 -2.18 -3.50
CA ARG A 38 11.12 -2.67 -4.40
C ARG A 38 11.05 -4.19 -4.54
N GLN A 39 12.09 -4.94 -4.18
CA GLN A 39 12.15 -6.39 -4.42
C GLN A 39 12.72 -7.21 -3.25
N ASP A 40 13.46 -6.59 -2.33
CA ASP A 40 14.29 -7.34 -1.37
C ASP A 40 13.49 -8.10 -0.29
N ALA A 41 12.37 -7.54 0.17
CA ALA A 41 11.54 -8.21 1.19
C ALA A 41 10.95 -9.55 0.69
N LEU A 42 10.71 -9.66 -0.62
CA LEU A 42 10.26 -10.90 -1.26
C LEU A 42 11.43 -11.74 -1.77
N ALA A 43 12.52 -11.13 -2.22
CA ALA A 43 13.66 -11.81 -2.85
C ALA A 43 14.14 -13.05 -2.07
N ASN A 44 14.13 -12.95 -0.73
CA ASN A 44 14.58 -13.99 0.19
C ASN A 44 13.44 -14.71 0.94
N SER A 45 12.18 -14.55 0.53
CA SER A 45 11.03 -15.17 1.21
C SER A 45 10.39 -16.27 0.38
N TYR A 46 9.80 -17.25 1.07
CA TYR A 46 9.04 -18.34 0.44
C TYR A 46 7.82 -17.82 -0.36
N PHE A 47 7.35 -16.60 -0.07
CA PHE A 47 6.24 -15.99 -0.76
C PHE A 47 6.56 -15.54 -2.19
N ARG A 48 7.84 -15.41 -2.56
CA ARG A 48 8.24 -15.04 -3.92
C ARG A 48 7.92 -16.10 -4.96
N CYS A 49 7.94 -17.36 -4.58
CA CYS A 49 7.64 -18.47 -5.48
C CYS A 49 6.14 -18.77 -5.58
N LEU A 50 5.32 -18.11 -4.75
CA LEU A 50 3.89 -18.37 -4.75
C LEU A 50 3.19 -17.59 -5.87
N PRO A 51 2.31 -18.24 -6.64
CA PRO A 51 1.41 -17.55 -7.54
C PRO A 51 0.50 -16.56 -6.79
N ASN A 52 0.07 -15.51 -7.48
CA ASN A 52 -0.79 -14.48 -6.90
C ASN A 52 -2.11 -15.08 -6.39
N GLU A 53 -2.64 -16.11 -7.05
CA GLU A 53 -3.88 -16.80 -6.69
C GLU A 53 -3.77 -17.43 -5.29
N ILE A 54 -2.60 -18.00 -4.96
CA ILE A 54 -2.33 -18.58 -3.64
C ILE A 54 -2.22 -17.47 -2.60
N LEU A 55 -1.53 -16.37 -2.92
CA LEU A 55 -1.44 -15.20 -2.03
C LEU A 55 -2.84 -14.61 -1.76
N ILE A 56 -3.72 -14.54 -2.76
CA ILE A 56 -5.11 -14.10 -2.60
C ILE A 56 -5.84 -15.01 -1.61
N GLN A 57 -5.74 -16.34 -1.73
CA GLN A 57 -6.40 -17.24 -0.79
C GLN A 57 -5.88 -17.08 0.65
N ILE A 58 -4.57 -16.87 0.83
CA ILE A 58 -3.97 -16.58 2.14
C ILE A 58 -4.48 -15.23 2.67
N PHE A 59 -4.53 -14.18 1.84
CA PHE A 59 -4.93 -12.85 2.28
C PHE A 59 -6.43 -12.78 2.61
N ARG A 60 -7.27 -13.58 1.96
CA ARG A 60 -8.71 -13.64 2.25
C ARG A 60 -9.01 -14.02 3.70
N ILE A 61 -8.20 -14.89 4.32
CA ILE A 61 -8.41 -15.34 5.71
C ILE A 61 -7.91 -14.33 6.76
N LEU A 62 -7.07 -13.37 6.39
CA LEU A 62 -6.48 -12.40 7.33
C LEU A 62 -7.51 -11.37 7.81
N SER A 63 -7.30 -10.78 8.99
CA SER A 63 -8.15 -9.67 9.44
C SER A 63 -7.92 -8.41 8.59
N VAL A 64 -8.85 -7.44 8.62
CA VAL A 64 -8.68 -6.15 7.93
C VAL A 64 -7.42 -5.43 8.41
N HIS A 65 -7.13 -5.51 9.72
CA HIS A 65 -5.94 -4.92 10.30
C HIS A 65 -4.66 -5.57 9.75
N ASP A 66 -4.62 -6.90 9.67
CA ASP A 66 -3.44 -7.62 9.17
C ASP A 66 -3.22 -7.38 7.68
N LEU A 67 -4.29 -7.23 6.90
CA LEU A 67 -4.20 -6.86 5.49
C LEU A 67 -3.58 -5.48 5.28
N GLY A 68 -3.90 -4.52 6.15
CA GLY A 68 -3.23 -3.23 6.17
C GLY A 68 -1.73 -3.36 6.36
N ASN A 69 -1.30 -4.23 7.28
CA ASN A 69 0.13 -4.47 7.52
C ASN A 69 0.81 -5.22 6.35
N VAL A 70 0.14 -6.22 5.77
CA VAL A 70 0.64 -6.97 4.60
C VAL A 70 0.85 -6.06 3.39
N ALA A 71 -0.06 -5.12 3.17
CA ALA A 71 0.03 -4.12 2.10
C ALA A 71 1.27 -3.20 2.23
N LEU A 72 1.85 -3.11 3.44
CA LEU A 72 3.06 -2.33 3.74
C LEU A 72 4.34 -3.17 3.73
N VAL A 73 4.30 -4.45 3.38
CA VAL A 73 5.52 -5.28 3.34
C VAL A 73 6.29 -5.05 2.04
N CYS A 74 5.59 -5.02 0.90
CA CYS A 74 6.20 -4.83 -0.41
C CYS A 74 5.15 -4.49 -1.46
N ARG A 75 5.61 -4.05 -2.64
CA ARG A 75 4.73 -3.68 -3.76
C ARG A 75 3.86 -4.86 -4.25
N THR A 76 4.42 -6.06 -4.34
CA THR A 76 3.65 -7.24 -4.78
C THR A 76 2.50 -7.51 -3.82
N PHE A 77 2.75 -7.48 -2.51
CA PHE A 77 1.70 -7.68 -1.53
C PHE A 77 0.67 -6.57 -1.59
N LYS A 78 1.08 -5.30 -1.74
CA LYS A 78 0.15 -4.19 -1.98
C LYS A 78 -0.78 -4.46 -3.18
N MET A 79 -0.21 -4.84 -4.32
CA MET A 79 -0.98 -5.13 -5.54
C MET A 79 -1.95 -6.30 -5.37
N VAL A 80 -1.55 -7.33 -4.62
CA VAL A 80 -2.42 -8.48 -4.34
C VAL A 80 -3.50 -8.11 -3.32
N THR A 81 -3.18 -7.34 -2.27
CA THR A 81 -4.16 -6.88 -1.29
C THR A 81 -5.19 -5.92 -1.89
N ASP A 82 -4.86 -5.19 -2.96
CA ASP A 82 -5.80 -4.28 -3.63
C ASP A 82 -6.85 -5.00 -4.50
N GLN A 83 -6.75 -6.33 -4.66
CA GLN A 83 -7.72 -7.10 -5.44
C GLN A 83 -9.07 -7.18 -4.70
N ASN A 84 -10.17 -6.92 -5.42
CA ASN A 84 -11.54 -6.99 -4.87
C ASN A 84 -11.86 -8.35 -4.23
N GLU A 85 -11.28 -9.43 -4.74
CA GLU A 85 -11.48 -10.79 -4.21
C GLU A 85 -11.06 -10.93 -2.73
N VAL A 86 -10.02 -10.20 -2.32
CA VAL A 86 -9.51 -10.19 -0.94
C VAL A 86 -10.55 -9.57 0.01
N TRP A 87 -11.26 -8.54 -0.45
CA TRP A 87 -12.20 -7.76 0.36
C TRP A 87 -13.66 -8.21 0.26
N SER A 88 -14.01 -8.97 -0.77
CA SER A 88 -15.39 -9.39 -1.10
C SER A 88 -16.18 -9.99 0.07
N LYS A 89 -15.52 -10.71 0.98
CA LYS A 89 -16.16 -11.37 2.14
C LYS A 89 -16.11 -10.55 3.43
N LYS A 90 -15.42 -9.41 3.43
CA LYS A 90 -15.19 -8.57 4.62
C LYS A 90 -16.22 -7.45 4.73
N TYR A 91 -16.81 -7.07 3.62
CA TYR A 91 -17.97 -6.19 3.58
C TYR A 91 -19.24 -7.04 3.60
N THR A 92 -19.76 -7.37 4.78
CA THR A 92 -21.17 -7.76 4.89
C THR A 92 -21.98 -6.47 4.78
N PRO A 93 -22.75 -6.24 3.70
CA PRO A 93 -23.70 -5.14 3.72
C PRO A 93 -24.67 -5.40 4.87
N VAL A 94 -24.81 -4.42 5.75
CA VAL A 94 -25.87 -4.45 6.77
C VAL A 94 -27.19 -4.42 5.99
N SER A 95 -27.87 -5.55 5.94
CA SER A 95 -29.21 -5.65 5.37
C SER A 95 -30.16 -4.89 6.30
N SER A 96 -30.53 -3.67 5.90
CA SER A 96 -31.61 -2.88 6.49
C SER A 96 -32.98 -3.44 6.16
#